data_AF-A0A1M5TVV9-F1
#
_entry.id   AF-A0A1M5TVV9-F1
#
_cell.length_a   1.000
_cell.length_b   1.000
_cell.length_c   1.000
_cell.angle_alpha   90.00
_cell.angle_beta   90.00
_cell.angle_gamma   90.00
#
_symmetry.space_group_name_H-M   'P 1'
#
loop_
_entity.id
_entity.type
_entity.pdbx_description
1 polymer ?
#
loop_
_entity_poly.entity_id
_entity_poly.type
_entity_poly.pdbx_seq_one_letter_code
_entity_poly.pdbx_strand_id
1 'polypeptide(L)'
;MTLAGLKDFALEVLVGKRHYPLQVENWGADTYIVGSKGHHDLDEFMAQVRKDFDWPLGMPEHIYLKAVPGRDGTEYRLATKNTRGAFPATQAVEQYGEYRYEAIRAREQGVERQAQ
;
A
#
# COMPACT_ATOMS: atom_id res chain seq x y z
N MET A 1 -15.84 -8.82 -35.13
CA MET A 1 -15.34 -8.02 -33.98
C MET A 1 -15.85 -6.61 -34.15
N THR A 2 -16.76 -6.16 -33.27
CA THR A 2 -17.35 -4.83 -33.32
C THR A 2 -16.36 -3.79 -32.81
N LEU A 3 -16.39 -2.58 -33.40
CA LEU A 3 -15.53 -1.44 -33.05
C LEU A 3 -15.64 -1.01 -31.57
N ALA A 4 -16.65 -1.50 -30.84
CA ALA A 4 -16.85 -1.27 -29.41
C ALA A 4 -15.80 -1.98 -28.53
N GLY A 5 -15.43 -3.22 -28.86
CA GLY A 5 -14.49 -4.00 -28.04
C GLY A 5 -13.04 -3.50 -28.09
N LEU A 6 -12.67 -2.77 -29.15
CA LEU A 6 -11.32 -2.21 -29.30
C LEU A 6 -11.11 -0.93 -28.47
N LYS A 7 -12.19 -0.20 -28.16
CA LYS A 7 -12.14 1.03 -27.36
C LYS A 7 -12.00 0.73 -25.88
N ASP A 8 -12.67 -0.31 -25.37
CA ASP A 8 -12.57 -0.69 -23.96
C ASP A 8 -11.18 -1.24 -23.61
N PHE A 9 -10.57 -2.03 -24.50
CA PHE A 9 -9.19 -2.52 -24.32
C PHE A 9 -8.16 -1.39 -24.44
N ALA A 10 -8.36 -0.44 -25.36
CA ALA A 10 -7.46 0.70 -25.51
C ALA A 10 -7.60 1.72 -24.34
N LEU A 11 -8.77 1.85 -23.72
CA LEU A 11 -8.95 2.71 -22.55
C LEU A 11 -8.20 2.17 -21.32
N GLU A 12 -8.18 0.85 -21.13
CA GLU A 12 -7.38 0.22 -20.05
C GLU A 12 -5.87 0.40 -20.25
N VAL A 13 -5.41 0.45 -21.51
CA VAL A 13 -3.99 0.61 -21.84
C VAL A 13 -3.56 2.09 -21.87
N LEU A 14 -4.46 3.03 -22.16
CA LEU A 14 -4.17 4.48 -22.26
C LEU A 14 -4.45 5.29 -20.99
N VAL A 15 -5.16 4.75 -19.99
CA VAL A 15 -5.04 5.24 -18.60
C VAL A 15 -3.70 4.73 -18.09
N GLY A 16 -2.62 5.37 -18.54
CA GLY A 16 -1.25 4.98 -18.25
C GLY A 16 -1.12 4.65 -16.77
N LYS A 17 -0.69 3.42 -16.46
CA LYS A 17 -0.34 3.03 -15.09
C LYS A 17 0.64 4.09 -14.60
N ARG A 18 0.18 5.00 -13.74
CA ARG A 18 1.07 5.98 -13.13
C ARG A 18 2.14 5.17 -12.43
N HIS A 19 3.37 5.29 -12.91
CA HIS A 19 4.50 4.62 -12.31
C HIS A 19 4.79 5.34 -11.00
N TYR A 20 4.43 4.71 -9.90
CA TYR A 20 4.79 5.23 -8.58
C TYR A 20 6.07 4.54 -8.14
N PRO A 21 7.17 5.27 -7.93
CA PRO A 21 8.36 4.68 -7.32
C PRO A 21 8.05 4.25 -5.89
N LEU A 22 8.72 3.21 -5.41
CA LEU A 22 8.66 2.83 -4.00
C LEU A 22 9.35 3.92 -3.16
N GLN A 23 8.54 4.79 -2.57
CA GLN A 23 8.98 5.89 -1.72
C GLN A 23 8.15 5.88 -0.44
N VAL A 24 8.76 5.38 0.64
CA VAL A 24 8.10 5.29 1.95
C VAL A 24 8.13 6.65 2.63
N GLU A 25 6.97 7.06 3.13
CA GLU A 25 6.75 8.30 3.86
C GLU A 25 5.98 8.01 5.15
N ASN A 26 6.17 8.84 6.18
CA ASN A 26 5.26 8.87 7.32
C ASN A 26 4.01 9.66 6.93
N TRP A 27 2.85 9.00 6.95
CA TRP A 27 1.55 9.57 6.59
C TRP A 27 0.63 9.77 7.78
N GLY A 28 0.98 9.22 8.94
CA GLY A 28 0.27 9.52 10.16
C GLY A 28 0.97 10.68 10.86
N ALA A 29 0.18 11.65 11.31
CA ALA A 29 0.69 12.75 12.11
C ALA A 29 1.22 12.20 13.45
N ASP A 30 0.31 12.04 14.43
CA ASP A 30 0.61 11.38 15.70
C ASP A 30 0.31 9.87 15.67
N THR A 31 -0.20 9.37 14.54
CA THR A 31 -0.47 7.94 14.35
C THR A 31 0.70 7.30 13.61
N TYR A 32 1.16 6.14 14.04
CA TYR A 32 2.24 5.41 13.40
C TYR A 32 1.73 4.73 12.11
N ILE A 33 1.73 5.48 11.02
CA ILE A 33 1.25 5.05 9.70
C ILE A 33 2.31 5.38 8.67
N VAL A 34 2.88 4.35 8.04
CA VAL A 34 3.81 4.51 6.93
C VAL A 34 3.16 4.08 5.63
N GLY A 35 3.45 4.77 4.54
CA GLY A 35 2.88 4.43 3.25
C GLY A 35 3.71 4.89 2.07
N SER A 36 3.40 4.32 0.91
CA SER A 36 3.97 4.69 -0.37
C SER A 36 2.85 4.71 -1.41
N LYS A 37 2.85 5.69 -2.29
CA LYS A 37 1.91 5.72 -3.43
C LYS A 37 2.25 4.56 -4.36
N GLY A 38 1.25 3.88 -4.91
CA GLY A 38 1.41 2.67 -5.71
C GLY A 38 1.04 1.39 -4.93
N HIS A 39 0.61 0.36 -5.64
CA HIS A 39 0.49 -1.01 -5.10
C HIS A 39 1.80 -1.73 -5.35
N HIS A 40 2.67 -1.72 -4.35
CA HIS A 40 3.99 -2.36 -4.35
C HIS A 40 3.93 -3.79 -3.86
N ASP A 41 4.96 -4.59 -4.13
CA ASP A 41 5.13 -5.84 -3.41
C ASP A 41 5.22 -5.59 -1.89
N LEU A 42 4.54 -6.42 -1.10
CA LEU A 42 4.37 -6.20 0.33
C LEU A 42 5.70 -6.38 1.09
N ASP A 43 6.52 -7.34 0.66
CA ASP A 43 7.80 -7.63 1.31
C ASP A 43 8.88 -6.64 0.88
N GLU A 44 8.90 -6.23 -0.40
CA GLU A 44 9.76 -5.14 -0.87
C GLU A 44 9.42 -3.81 -0.17
N PHE A 45 8.13 -3.51 0.01
CA PHE A 45 7.68 -2.35 0.78
C PHE A 45 8.18 -2.42 2.22
N MET A 46 7.97 -3.54 2.93
CA MET A 46 8.43 -3.68 4.31
C MET A 46 9.96 -3.65 4.43
N ALA A 47 10.69 -4.23 3.48
CA ALA A 47 12.15 -4.14 3.43
C ALA A 47 12.62 -2.68 3.29
N GLN A 48 11.91 -1.86 2.51
CA GLN A 48 12.20 -0.43 2.41
C GLN A 48 11.82 0.33 3.68
N VAL A 49 10.64 0.06 4.26
CA VAL A 49 10.20 0.65 5.55
C VAL A 49 11.26 0.47 6.63
N ARG A 50 11.83 -0.73 6.73
CA ARG A 50 12.82 -1.09 7.76
C ARG A 50 14.17 -0.40 7.62
N LYS A 51 14.42 0.35 6.53
CA LYS A 51 15.62 1.19 6.42
C LYS A 51 15.51 2.45 7.26
N ASP A 52 14.29 2.98 7.42
CA ASP A 52 14.05 4.31 7.99
C ASP A 52 13.13 4.27 9.23
N PHE A 53 12.38 3.18 9.47
CA PHE A 53 11.39 3.06 10.55
C PHE A 53 11.51 1.72 11.32
N ASP A 54 11.63 1.80 12.65
CA ASP A 54 11.75 0.65 13.56
C ASP A 54 10.43 0.27 14.26
N TRP A 55 9.34 0.95 13.94
CA TRP A 55 8.06 0.81 14.63
C TRP A 55 7.45 -0.60 14.52
N PRO A 56 6.67 -1.03 15.53
CA PRO A 56 5.94 -2.29 15.45
C PRO A 56 4.77 -2.12 14.47
N LEU A 57 4.97 -2.61 13.24
CA LEU A 57 4.03 -2.46 12.13
C LEU A 57 3.39 -3.81 11.79
N GLY A 58 2.14 -3.76 11.36
CA GLY A 58 1.38 -4.91 10.87
C GLY A 58 1.70 -5.25 9.42
N MET A 59 0.97 -6.23 8.88
CA MET A 59 1.03 -6.52 7.45
C MET A 59 0.63 -5.29 6.64
N PRO A 60 1.41 -4.91 5.61
CA PRO A 60 1.01 -3.85 4.71
C PRO A 60 -0.21 -4.25 3.86
N GLU A 61 -1.03 -3.28 3.51
CA GLU A 61 -2.24 -3.47 2.73
C GLU A 61 -2.24 -2.61 1.45
N HIS A 62 -2.85 -3.16 0.39
CA HIS A 62 -3.15 -2.41 -0.83
C HIS A 62 -4.49 -1.70 -0.70
N ILE A 63 -4.44 -0.37 -0.64
CA ILE A 63 -5.61 0.47 -0.44
C ILE A 63 -5.68 1.56 -1.52
N TYR A 64 -6.79 2.29 -1.55
CA TYR A 64 -6.91 3.53 -2.31
C TYR A 64 -7.09 4.69 -1.34
N LEU A 65 -6.28 5.72 -1.53
CA LEU A 65 -6.30 6.91 -0.70
C LEU A 65 -6.59 8.14 -1.54
N LYS A 66 -7.11 9.18 -0.90
CA LYS A 66 -7.24 10.51 -1.47
C LYS A 66 -6.58 11.53 -0.54
N ALA A 67 -5.74 12.37 -1.12
CA ALA A 67 -5.16 13.52 -0.44
C ALA A 67 -6.24 14.59 -0.23
N VAL A 68 -6.40 15.04 1.00
CA VAL A 68 -7.26 16.16 1.39
C VAL A 68 -6.45 17.17 2.19
N PRO A 69 -6.75 18.48 2.08
CA PRO A 69 -6.10 19.46 2.94
C PRO A 69 -6.47 19.17 4.41
N GLY A 70 -5.46 18.99 5.24
CA GLY A 70 -5.57 18.92 6.70
C GLY A 70 -5.14 20.23 7.35
N ARG A 71 -5.22 20.28 8.69
CA ARG A 71 -4.82 21.48 9.46
C ARG A 71 -3.34 21.84 9.28
N ASP A 72 -2.48 20.82 9.31
CA ASP A 72 -1.02 20.98 9.34
C ASP A 72 -0.32 20.37 8.10
N GLY A 73 -1.08 20.13 7.02
CA GLY A 73 -0.52 19.57 5.79
C GLY A 73 -1.53 18.79 4.96
N THR A 74 -1.07 17.65 4.42
CA THR A 74 -1.92 16.74 3.65
C THR A 74 -2.37 15.59 4.53
N GLU A 75 -3.66 15.34 4.60
CA GLU A 75 -4.23 14.14 5.18
C GLU A 75 -4.57 13.14 4.07
N TYR A 76 -4.42 11.85 4.36
CA TYR A 76 -4.83 10.78 3.46
C TYR A 76 -6.05 10.07 4.00
N ARG A 77 -7.14 10.11 3.23
CA ARG A 77 -8.41 9.47 3.58
C ARG A 77 -8.63 8.25 2.71
N LEU A 78 -9.19 7.18 3.28
CA LEU A 78 -9.64 6.02 2.53
C LEU A 78 -10.62 6.44 1.42
N ALA A 79 -10.42 5.86 0.25
CA ALA A 79 -11.22 6.12 -0.94
C ALA A 79 -11.43 4.82 -1.72
N THR A 80 -12.31 4.86 -2.71
CA THR A 80 -12.44 3.79 -3.70
C THR A 80 -11.61 4.09 -4.94
N LYS A 81 -11.24 3.06 -5.71
CA LYS A 81 -10.50 3.20 -6.98
C LYS A 81 -11.09 4.27 -7.92
N ASN A 82 -12.42 4.38 -7.94
CA ASN A 82 -13.15 5.28 -8.84
C ASN A 82 -13.42 6.67 -8.25
N THR A 83 -12.98 6.92 -7.01
CA THR A 83 -13.12 8.24 -6.39
C THR A 83 -12.22 9.25 -7.10
N ARG A 84 -12.77 10.39 -7.51
CA ARG A 84 -11.99 11.46 -8.18
C ARG A 84 -10.84 11.92 -7.28
N GLY A 85 -9.62 11.77 -7.80
CA GLY A 85 -8.37 12.13 -7.11
C GLY A 85 -7.82 11.03 -6.20
N ALA A 86 -8.43 9.83 -6.19
CA ALA A 86 -7.86 8.69 -5.49
C ALA A 86 -6.61 8.17 -6.21
N PHE A 87 -5.70 7.59 -5.44
CA PHE A 87 -4.50 6.92 -5.90
C PHE A 87 -4.30 5.59 -5.16
N PRO A 88 -3.73 4.57 -5.82
CA PRO A 88 -3.37 3.33 -5.14
C PRO A 88 -2.25 3.60 -4.13
N ALA A 89 -2.25 2.89 -3.00
CA ALA A 89 -1.21 2.99 -2.00
C ALA A 89 -0.95 1.64 -1.33
N THR A 90 0.29 1.41 -0.91
CA THR A 90 0.67 0.37 0.03
C THR A 90 0.91 1.05 1.37
N GLN A 91 0.24 0.61 2.42
CA GLN A 91 0.31 1.22 3.75
C GLN A 91 0.48 0.14 4.82
N ALA A 92 1.32 0.40 5.82
CA ALA A 92 1.36 -0.36 7.06
C ALA A 92 1.01 0.55 8.24
N VAL A 93 0.25 0.00 9.18
CA VAL A 93 -0.15 0.67 10.41
C VAL A 93 0.45 -0.05 11.61
N GLU A 94 0.55 0.66 12.72
CA GLU A 94 1.02 0.08 13.97
C GLU A 94 0.19 -1.11 14.42
N GLN A 95 0.90 -2.15 14.85
CA GLN A 95 0.35 -3.42 15.30
C GLN A 95 1.36 -4.07 16.25
N TYR A 96 0.89 -4.81 17.25
CA TYR A 96 1.74 -5.34 18.33
C TYR A 96 1.63 -6.87 18.45
N GLY A 97 2.61 -7.46 19.14
CA GLY A 97 2.58 -8.89 19.47
C GLY A 97 2.60 -9.79 18.24
N GLU A 98 1.66 -10.73 18.20
CA GLU A 98 1.51 -11.78 17.17
C GLU A 98 1.02 -11.26 15.81
N TYR A 99 0.54 -10.01 15.77
CA TYR A 99 -0.01 -9.40 14.56
C TYR A 99 1.00 -8.48 13.85
N ARG A 100 2.22 -8.37 14.37
CA ARG A 100 3.32 -7.68 13.69
C ARG A 100 3.70 -8.43 12.42
N TYR A 101 4.13 -7.68 11.41
CA TYR A 101 4.61 -8.20 10.13
C TYR A 101 5.62 -9.35 10.33
N GLU A 102 6.63 -9.16 11.18
CA GLU A 102 7.67 -10.17 11.41
C GLU A 102 7.12 -11.43 12.08
N ALA A 103 6.15 -11.28 13.00
CA ALA A 103 5.53 -12.41 13.68
C ALA A 103 4.66 -13.23 12.72
N ILE A 104 3.91 -12.55 11.85
CA ILE A 104 3.09 -13.18 10.83
C ILE A 104 3.96 -13.93 9.82
N ARG A 105 5.00 -13.28 9.28
CA ARG A 105 5.93 -13.92 8.33
C ARG A 105 6.67 -15.11 8.93
N ALA A 106 7.12 -15.01 10.18
CA ALA A 106 7.77 -16.14 10.86
C ALA A 106 6.82 -17.34 11.01
N ARG A 107 5.54 -17.09 11.31
CA ARG A 107 4.52 -18.14 11.40
C ARG A 107 4.27 -18.80 10.05
N GLU A 108 4.09 -18.02 8.99
CA GLU A 108 3.87 -18.53 7.63
C GLU A 108 5.01 -19.44 7.18
N GLN A 109 6.27 -18.99 7.35
CA GLN A 109 7.45 -19.80 7.04
C GLN A 109 7.55 -21.07 7.89
N GLY A 110 7.13 -21.01 9.15
CA GLY A 110 7.08 -22.16 10.05
C GLY A 110 6.08 -23.22 9.60
N VAL A 111 4.91 -22.80 9.11
CA VAL A 111 3.87 -23.69 8.56
C VAL A 111 4.36 -24.37 7.27
N GLU A 112 4.97 -23.61 6.36
CA GLU A 112 5.48 -24.15 5.09
C GLU A 112 6.60 -25.18 5.28
N ARG A 113 7.43 -25.03 6.31
CA ARG A 113 8.50 -25.99 6.65
C ARG A 113 7.97 -27.29 7.26
N GLN A 114 6.81 -27.26 7.90
CA GLN A 114 6.17 -28.46 8.46
C GLN A 114 5.39 -29.25 7.40
N ALA A 115 5.06 -28.62 6.27
CA ALA A 115 4.32 -29.23 5.16
C ALA A 115 5.22 -29.89 4.09
N GLN A 116 6.56 -29.76 4.21
CA GLN A 116 7.57 -30.36 3.33
C GLN A 116 8.18 -31.61 3.98
#